data_AF-A0A921KPS1-F1
#
_entry.id   AF-A0A921KPS1-F1
#
_cell.length_a   1.000
_cell.length_b   1.000
_cell.length_c   1.000
_cell.angle_alpha   90.00
_cell.angle_beta   90.00
_cell.angle_gamma   90.00
#
_symmetry.space_group_name_H-M   'P 1'
#
loop_
_entity.id
_entity.type
_entity.pdbx_description
1 polymer ?
#
loop_
_entity_poly.entity_id
_entity_poly.type
_entity_poly.pdbx_seq_one_letter_code
_entity_poly.pdbx_strand_id
1 'polypeptide(L)' 'MFSCLSPGALGLPLDHTAAIDLALAHGFGGVDPDPEHFRTLLADGGLEAVSAHGDAVRAKGLQWGMAGLP' A
#
# COMPACT_ATOMS: atom_id res chain seq x y z
N MET A 1 -1.34 -6.31 -17.60
CA MET A 1 -1.36 -7.41 -16.61
C MET A 1 -1.24 -6.75 -15.25
N PHE A 2 -2.24 -6.86 -14.38
CA PHE A 2 -2.18 -6.25 -13.05
C PHE A 2 -1.37 -7.18 -12.13
N SER A 3 -0.16 -6.76 -11.78
CA SER A 3 0.66 -7.42 -10.77
C SER A 3 0.63 -6.58 -9.51
N CYS A 4 0.30 -7.22 -8.38
CA CYS A 4 0.33 -6.59 -7.08
C CYS A 4 1.51 -7.12 -6.26
N LEU A 5 2.28 -6.23 -5.65
CA LEU A 5 3.33 -6.62 -4.73
C LEU A 5 2.72 -6.87 -3.34
N SER A 6 2.86 -8.11 -2.88
CA SER A 6 2.51 -8.53 -1.53
C SER A 6 3.78 -8.92 -0.75
N PRO A 7 4.38 -7.99 0.01
CA PRO A 7 5.59 -8.29 0.80
C PRO A 7 5.37 -9.43 1.78
N GLY A 8 4.19 -9.47 2.41
CA GLY A 8 3.78 -10.52 3.35
C GLY A 8 3.71 -11.90 2.69
N ALA A 9 3.14 -12.02 1.49
CA ALA A 9 3.10 -13.28 0.77
C ALA A 9 4.50 -13.77 0.31
N LEU A 10 5.43 -12.84 0.14
CA LEU A 10 6.82 -13.13 -0.22
C LEU A 10 7.73 -13.36 1.01
N GLY A 11 7.19 -13.26 2.23
CA GLY A 11 7.96 -13.40 3.46
C GLY A 11 9.00 -12.29 3.67
N LEU A 12 8.82 -11.14 3.02
CA LEU A 12 9.75 -10.01 3.08
C LEU A 12 9.34 -9.09 4.25
N PRO A 13 10.25 -8.80 5.20
CA PRO A 13 9.99 -7.86 6.30
C PRO A 13 10.18 -6.42 5.80
N LEU A 14 9.30 -5.98 4.89
CA LEU A 14 9.30 -4.61 4.39
C LEU A 14 8.22 -3.81 5.10
N ASP A 15 8.56 -2.59 5.52
CA ASP A 15 7.55 -1.62 5.90
C ASP A 15 6.72 -1.20 4.67
N HIS A 16 5.54 -0.65 4.92
CA HIS A 16 4.58 -0.31 3.88
C HIS A 16 5.14 0.71 2.86
N THR A 17 5.97 1.65 3.30
CA THR A 17 6.56 2.66 2.41
C THR A 17 7.59 2.03 1.47
N ALA A 18 8.45 1.16 2.00
CA ALA A 18 9.41 0.40 1.20
C ALA A 18 8.72 -0.51 0.19
N ALA A 19 7.57 -1.10 0.54
CA ALA A 19 6.76 -1.89 -0.39
C ALA A 19 6.24 -1.05 -1.56
N ILE A 20 5.77 0.18 -1.31
CA ILE A 20 5.34 1.12 -2.36
C ILE A 20 6.50 1.45 -3.29
N ASP A 21 7.67 1.79 -2.74
CA ASP A 21 8.83 2.18 -3.55
C ASP A 21 9.34 1.00 -4.41
N LEU A 22 9.29 -0.22 -3.87
CA LEU A 22 9.67 -1.43 -4.59
C LEU A 22 8.65 -1.79 -5.69
N ALA A 23 7.35 -1.60 -5.42
CA ALA A 23 6.29 -1.74 -6.42
C ALA A 23 6.53 -0.80 -7.62
N LEU A 24 6.89 0.46 -7.35
CA LEU A 24 7.25 1.43 -8.40
C LEU A 24 8.51 1.04 -9.16
N ALA A 25 9.58 0.70 -8.45
CA ALA A 25 10.87 0.37 -9.05
C ALA A 25 10.80 -0.84 -9.99
N HIS A 26 9.91 -1.80 -9.70
CA HIS A 26 9.76 -3.02 -10.48
C HIS A 26 8.54 -3.04 -11.40
N GLY A 27 7.82 -1.91 -11.54
CA GLY A 27 6.71 -1.77 -12.48
C GLY A 27 5.46 -2.57 -12.11
N PHE A 28 5.22 -2.79 -10.81
CA PHE A 28 3.95 -3.36 -10.34
C PHE A 28 2.81 -2.36 -10.54
N GLY A 29 1.61 -2.89 -10.77
CA GLY A 29 0.38 -2.10 -10.89
C GLY A 29 -0.30 -1.79 -9.56
N GLY A 30 0.16 -2.43 -8.47
CA GLY A 30 -0.40 -2.21 -7.14
C GLY A 30 0.44 -2.76 -6.00
N VAL A 31 0.03 -2.43 -4.79
CA VAL A 31 0.64 -2.88 -3.53
C VAL A 31 -0.44 -3.30 -2.55
N ASP A 32 -0.19 -4.34 -1.77
CA ASP A 32 -1.12 -4.77 -0.73
C ASP A 32 -1.18 -3.74 0.41
N PRO A 33 -2.39 -3.50 0.97
CA PRO A 33 -2.54 -2.67 2.14
C PRO A 33 -1.86 -3.31 3.36
N ASP A 34 -1.18 -2.49 4.18
CA ASP A 34 -0.63 -2.92 5.47
C ASP A 34 -1.56 -2.44 6.61
N PRO A 35 -2.30 -3.35 7.27
CA PRO A 35 -3.24 -3.00 8.32
C PRO A 35 -2.60 -2.26 9.51
N GLU A 36 -1.34 -2.56 9.85
CA GLU A 36 -0.65 -1.92 10.97
C GLU A 36 -0.24 -0.49 10.62
N HIS A 37 0.18 -0.27 9.37
CA HIS A 37 0.42 1.07 8.85
C HIS A 37 -0.86 1.92 8.84
N PHE A 38 -1.98 1.37 8.38
CA PHE A 38 -3.28 2.06 8.41
C PHE A 38 -3.77 2.34 9.82
N ARG A 39 -3.56 1.42 10.77
CA ARG A 39 -3.87 1.66 12.19
C ARG A 39 -3.06 2.84 12.75
N THR A 40 -1.78 2.92 12.40
CA THR A 40 -0.91 4.01 12.84
C THR A 40 -1.38 5.35 12.27
N LEU A 41 -1.67 5.41 10.96
CA LEU A 41 -2.22 6.62 10.32
C LEU A 41 -3.54 7.07 10.96
N LEU A 42 -4.43 6.11 11.25
CA LEU A 42 -5.71 6.39 11.89
C LEU A 42 -5.52 6.93 13.32
N ALA A 43 -4.56 6.40 14.07
CA ALA A 43 -4.26 6.87 15.43
C ALA A 43 -3.66 8.29 15.43
N ASP A 44 -2.80 8.60 14.47
CA ASP A 44 -2.06 9.86 14.42
C ASP A 44 -2.85 11.02 13.80
N GLY A 45 -3.66 10.72 12.77
CA GLY A 45 -4.33 11.75 11.96
C GLY A 45 -5.75 11.39 11.52
N GLY A 46 -6.31 10.30 12.03
CA GLY A 46 -7.68 9.91 11.73
C GLY A 46 -7.90 9.47 10.27
N LEU A 47 -9.17 9.51 9.86
CA LEU A 47 -9.58 9.09 8.51
C LEU A 47 -9.01 9.96 7.39
N GLU A 48 -8.68 11.23 7.67
CA GLU A 48 -8.07 12.12 6.68
C GLU A 48 -6.66 11.67 6.32
N ALA A 49 -5.86 11.25 7.31
CA ALA A 49 -4.51 10.73 7.05
C ALA A 49 -4.53 9.44 6.22
N VAL A 50 -5.49 8.54 6.50
CA VAL A 50 -5.69 7.31 5.72
C VAL A 50 -6.10 7.63 4.28
N SER A 51 -7.03 8.57 4.09
CA SER A 51 -7.50 8.98 2.76
C SER A 51 -6.39 9.65 1.96
N ALA A 52 -5.65 10.59 2.56
CA ALA A 52 -4.54 11.28 1.92
C ALA A 52 -3.42 10.32 1.50
N HIS A 53 -3.16 9.28 2.31
CA HIS A 53 -2.20 8.22 1.95
C HIS A 53 -2.69 7.42 0.74
N GLY A 54 -3.98 7.06 0.69
CA GLY A 54 -4.59 6.42 -0.47
C GLY A 54 -4.48 7.23 -1.75
N ASP A 55 -4.75 8.52 -1.67
CA ASP A 55 -4.61 9.43 -2.82
C ASP A 55 -3.14 9.55 -3.27
N ALA A 56 -2.19 9.59 -2.32
CA ALA A 56 -0.76 9.63 -2.62
C ALA A 56 -0.27 8.35 -3.34
N VAL A 57 -0.74 7.17 -2.91
CA VAL A 57 -0.43 5.90 -3.58
C VAL A 57 -1.05 5.84 -4.98
N ARG A 58 -2.29 6.32 -5.13
CA ARG A 58 -2.97 6.40 -6.43
C ARG A 58 -2.29 7.38 -7.38
N ALA A 59 -1.81 8.53 -6.88
CA ALA A 59 -1.07 9.52 -7.66
C ALA A 59 0.25 8.97 -8.21
N LYS A 60 0.84 7.96 -7.54
CA LYS A 60 2.01 7.20 -8.01
C LYS A 60 1.66 6.16 -9.09
N GLY A 61 0.40 6.06 -9.51
CA GLY A 61 -0.07 5.09 -10.52
C GLY A 61 -0.30 3.68 -9.98
N LEU A 62 -0.19 3.49 -8.66
CA LEU A 62 -0.45 2.20 -8.01
C LEU A 62 -1.91 2.10 -7.57
N GLN A 63 -2.44 0.88 -7.61
CA GLN A 63 -3.73 0.56 -7.01
C GLN A 63 -3.54 -0.31 -5.77
N TRP A 64 -4.54 -0.32 -4.90
CA TRP A 64 -4.55 -1.28 -3.81
C TRP A 64 -4.71 -2.70 -4.34
N GLY A 65 -3.82 -3.58 -3.91
CA GLY A 65 -4.01 -5.02 -3.97
C GLY A 65 -5.16 -5.39 -3.06
N MET A 66 -6.39 -5.22 -3.54
CA MET A 66 -7.54 -5.56 -2.72
C MET A 66 -7.64 -7.07 -2.63
N ALA A 67 -7.19 -7.62 -1.51
CA ALA A 67 -7.72 -8.87 -0.95
C ALA A 67 -9.19 -8.67 -0.50
N GLY A 68 -10.06 -8.23 -1.41
CA GLY A 68 -11.52 -8.31 -1.25
C GLY A 68 -12.17 -7.38 -0.23
N LEU A 69 -11.74 -6.12 -0.09
CA LEU A 69 -12.57 -5.10 0.56
C LEU A 69 -13.04 -4.05 -0.46
N PRO A 70 -14.31 -3.63 -0.41
CA PRO A 70 -14.97 -2.82 -1.44
C PRO A 70 -14.43 -1.39 -1.54
#